data_AF-A0A3D1GVW6-F1
#
_entry.id   AF-A0A3D1GVW6-F1
#
_cell.length_a   1.000
_cell.length_b   1.000
_cell.length_c   1.000
_cell.angle_alpha   90.00
_cell.angle_beta   90.00
_cell.angle_gamma   90.00
#
_symmetry.space_group_name_H-M   'P 1'
#
loop_
_entity.id
_entity.type
_entity.pdbx_description
1 polymer ?
#
loop_
_entity_poly.entity_id
_entity_poly.type
_entity_poly.pdbx_seq_one_letter_code
_entity_poly.pdbx_strand_id
1 'polypeptide(L)'
;ADEMLSGCQIHRFLVLHKELDADDGELTRTRKVRRRVIQDKFRDLIDALYGGKSEIFTKTEVTYEDGSTGSISATLRIDDAVVVSDQESAA
;
A
#
# COMPACT_ATOMS: atom_id res chain seq x y z
N ALA A 1 25.04 -2.18 8.88
CA ALA A 1 24.01 -2.15 7.83
C ALA A 1 24.69 -1.76 6.53
N ASP A 2 24.18 -2.20 5.38
CA ASP A 2 24.68 -1.72 4.08
C ASP A 2 24.24 -0.27 3.90
N GLU A 3 25.21 0.64 3.85
CA GLU A 3 25.00 2.09 3.72
C GLU A 3 24.25 2.43 2.42
N MET A 4 24.44 1.65 1.35
CA MET A 4 23.76 1.89 0.07
C MET A 4 22.27 1.52 0.11
N LEU A 5 21.85 0.68 1.07
CA LEU A 5 20.47 0.19 1.17
C LEU A 5 19.71 0.78 2.36
N SER A 6 20.36 1.61 3.18
CA SER A 6 19.77 2.09 4.42
C SER A 6 18.52 2.96 4.19
N GLY A 7 18.50 3.73 3.09
CA GLY A 7 17.35 4.52 2.65
C GLY A 7 16.21 3.72 1.99
N CYS A 8 16.35 2.40 1.81
CA CYS A 8 15.33 1.52 1.23
C CYS A 8 14.50 0.78 2.29
N GLN A 9 14.61 1.18 3.56
CA GLN A 9 13.85 0.58 4.65
C GLN A 9 12.37 0.93 4.58
N ILE A 10 11.51 -0.04 4.87
CA ILE A 10 10.08 0.21 5.08
C ILE A 10 9.95 0.83 6.47
N HIS A 11 9.38 2.03 6.57
CA HIS A 11 9.13 2.69 7.85
C HIS A 11 7.72 2.42 8.37
N ARG A 12 6.75 2.27 7.47
CA ARG A 12 5.34 2.11 7.80
C ARG A 12 4.64 1.33 6.72
N PHE A 13 3.71 0.47 7.12
CA PHE A 13 2.95 -0.36 6.21
C PHE A 13 1.54 -0.61 6.73
N LEU A 14 0.71 -1.13 5.84
CA LEU A 14 -0.58 -1.71 6.15
C LEU A 14 -0.78 -2.92 5.24
N VAL A 15 -1.67 -3.82 5.62
CA VAL A 15 -2.06 -4.95 4.79
C VAL A 15 -3.41 -4.63 4.15
N LEU A 16 -3.49 -4.74 2.83
CA LEU A 16 -4.74 -4.50 2.11
C LEU A 16 -5.79 -5.56 2.47
N HIS A 17 -7.05 -5.15 2.54
CA HIS A 17 -8.20 -6.04 2.79
C HIS A 17 -8.64 -6.83 1.54
N LYS A 18 -7.93 -6.67 0.42
CA LYS A 18 -8.07 -7.45 -0.82
C LYS A 18 -6.72 -7.57 -1.52
N GLU A 19 -6.56 -8.59 -2.35
CA GLU A 19 -5.43 -8.71 -3.28
C GLU A 19 -5.59 -7.73 -4.45
N LEU A 20 -4.47 -7.25 -5.02
CA LEU A 20 -4.51 -6.42 -6.21
C LEU A 20 -4.82 -7.27 -7.45
N ASP A 21 -5.75 -6.80 -8.28
CA ASP A 21 -6.22 -7.58 -9.43
C ASP A 21 -5.93 -6.89 -10.79
N ALA A 22 -5.62 -7.69 -11.81
CA ALA A 22 -5.47 -7.23 -13.17
C ALA A 22 -6.82 -6.85 -13.81
N ASP A 23 -7.90 -7.52 -13.43
CA ASP A 23 -9.26 -7.27 -13.93
C ASP A 23 -9.82 -5.95 -13.37
N ASP A 24 -9.40 -5.59 -12.16
CA ASP A 24 -9.66 -4.27 -11.56
C ASP A 24 -8.74 -3.16 -12.09
N GLY A 25 -7.83 -3.48 -13.03
CA GLY A 25 -6.87 -2.55 -13.61
C GLY A 25 -5.77 -2.09 -12.64
N GLU A 26 -5.61 -2.74 -11.50
CA GLU A 26 -4.62 -2.41 -10.46
C GLU A 26 -3.25 -3.00 -10.82
N LEU A 27 -3.24 -4.15 -11.50
CA LEU A 27 -2.05 -4.81 -12.04
C LEU A 27 -2.09 -4.92 -13.57
N THR A 28 -0.93 -5.17 -14.18
CA THR A 28 -0.87 -5.82 -15.50
C THR A 28 -1.13 -7.32 -15.35
N ARG A 29 -1.50 -8.01 -16.44
CA ARG A 29 -1.59 -9.49 -16.44
C ARG A 29 -0.28 -10.19 -16.05
N THR A 30 0.84 -9.50 -16.14
CA THR A 30 2.17 -9.97 -15.70
C THR A 30 2.54 -9.52 -14.27
N ARG A 31 1.56 -9.08 -13.47
CA ARG A 31 1.70 -8.67 -12.05
C ARG A 31 2.56 -7.42 -11.82
N LYS A 32 2.64 -6.51 -12.80
CA LYS A 32 3.24 -5.17 -12.57
C LYS A 32 2.18 -4.21 -12.06
N VAL A 33 2.49 -3.48 -11.00
CA VAL A 33 1.57 -2.50 -10.40
C VAL A 33 1.35 -1.30 -11.34
N ARG A 34 0.09 -0.92 -11.54
CA ARG A 34 -0.31 0.28 -12.28
C ARG A 34 -0.45 1.45 -11.30
N ARG A 35 0.68 2.12 -11.02
CA ARG A 35 0.80 3.14 -9.95
C ARG A 35 -0.29 4.21 -9.96
N ARG A 36 -0.67 4.73 -11.13
CA ARG A 36 -1.73 5.75 -11.24
C ARG A 36 -3.08 5.22 -10.73
N VAL A 37 -3.46 4.00 -11.12
CA VAL A 37 -4.72 3.39 -10.71
C VAL A 37 -4.73 3.15 -9.20
N ILE A 38 -3.62 2.63 -8.65
CA ILE A 38 -3.46 2.47 -7.21
C ILE A 38 -3.59 3.79 -6.46
N GLN A 39 -2.93 4.84 -6.97
CA GLN A 39 -2.97 6.16 -6.35
C GLN A 39 -4.38 6.76 -6.30
N ASP A 40 -5.21 6.47 -7.30
CA ASP A 40 -6.58 6.95 -7.34
C ASP A 40 -7.52 6.09 -6.49
N LYS A 41 -7.44 4.75 -6.60
CA LYS A 41 -8.32 3.81 -5.87
C LYS A 41 -8.05 3.75 -4.36
N PHE A 42 -6.80 3.88 -3.95
CA PHE A 42 -6.36 3.72 -2.54
C PHE A 42 -5.81 5.02 -1.96
N ARG A 43 -6.27 6.17 -2.49
CA ARG A 43 -5.80 7.50 -2.07
C ARG A 43 -5.93 7.71 -0.57
N ASP A 44 -7.07 7.34 -0.01
CA ASP A 44 -7.36 7.42 1.42
C ASP A 44 -6.34 6.66 2.28
N LEU A 45 -5.98 5.44 1.88
CA LEU A 45 -4.97 4.62 2.55
C LEU A 45 -3.57 5.23 2.44
N ILE A 46 -3.21 5.72 1.25
CA ILE A 46 -1.92 6.38 1.01
C ILE A 46 -1.80 7.64 1.87
N ASP A 47 -2.84 8.49 1.86
CA ASP A 47 -2.88 9.72 2.63
C ASP A 47 -2.85 9.42 4.13
N ALA A 48 -3.48 8.35 4.61
CA ALA A 48 -3.41 7.92 6.01
C ALA A 48 -2.01 7.45 6.42
N LEU A 49 -1.32 6.72 5.53
CA LEU A 49 0.04 6.23 5.76
C LEU A 49 1.01 7.41 5.97
N TYR A 50 0.93 8.41 5.10
CA TYR A 50 1.72 9.65 5.21
C TYR A 50 1.22 10.60 6.31
N GLY A 51 -0.07 10.54 6.64
CA GLY A 51 -0.72 11.40 7.62
C GLY A 51 -0.53 11.00 9.08
N GLY A 52 0.18 9.92 9.38
CA GLY A 52 0.46 9.53 10.77
C GLY A 52 -0.67 8.82 11.50
N LYS A 53 -1.69 8.31 10.79
CA LYS A 53 -2.79 7.57 11.41
C LYS A 53 -2.34 6.17 11.80
N SER A 54 -2.88 5.64 12.90
CA SER A 54 -2.71 4.25 13.33
C SER A 54 -3.76 3.30 12.75
N GLU A 55 -4.88 3.83 12.26
CA GLU A 55 -5.95 3.07 11.65
C GLU A 55 -6.75 3.92 10.64
N ILE A 56 -7.41 3.25 9.70
CA ILE A 56 -8.33 3.87 8.75
C ILE A 56 -9.42 2.91 8.29
N PHE A 57 -10.67 3.38 8.30
CA PHE A 57 -11.75 2.71 7.59
C PHE A 57 -11.69 3.04 6.11
N THR A 58 -11.79 2.02 5.26
CA THR A 58 -11.81 2.16 3.80
C THR A 58 -12.86 1.25 3.18
N LYS A 59 -13.27 1.59 1.97
CA LYS A 59 -14.18 0.81 1.13
C LYS A 59 -13.63 0.83 -0.30
N THR A 60 -13.23 -0.33 -0.81
CA THR A 60 -12.63 -0.47 -2.14
C THR A 60 -13.59 -1.22 -3.06
N GLU A 61 -13.72 -0.73 -4.29
CA GLU A 61 -14.51 -1.36 -5.36
C GLU A 61 -13.78 -2.59 -5.92
N VAL A 62 -14.52 -3.66 -6.17
CA VAL A 62 -14.05 -4.90 -6.77
C VAL A 62 -14.93 -5.28 -7.95
N THR A 63 -14.32 -5.80 -9.01
CA THR A 63 -15.01 -6.38 -10.16
C THR A 63 -14.98 -7.90 -10.03
N TYR A 64 -16.15 -8.53 -10.08
CA TYR A 64 -16.26 -9.98 -10.07
C TYR A 64 -16.08 -10.56 -11.48
N GLU A 65 -15.81 -11.87 -11.57
CA GLU A 65 -15.59 -12.57 -12.84
C GLU A 65 -16.80 -12.49 -13.79
N ASP A 66 -18.01 -12.31 -13.25
CA ASP A 66 -19.24 -12.13 -14.04
C ASP A 66 -19.43 -10.70 -14.58
N GLY A 67 -18.48 -9.80 -14.29
CA GLY A 67 -18.49 -8.39 -14.67
C GLY A 67 -19.32 -7.50 -13.75
N SER A 68 -19.91 -8.05 -12.69
CA SER A 68 -20.58 -7.24 -11.68
C SER A 68 -19.57 -6.49 -10.80
N THR A 69 -19.98 -5.34 -10.27
CA THR A 69 -19.16 -4.56 -9.33
C THR A 69 -19.72 -4.69 -7.91
N GLY A 70 -18.80 -4.84 -6.96
CA GLY A 70 -19.07 -4.84 -5.54
C GLY A 70 -18.10 -3.96 -4.79
N SER A 71 -18.14 -4.04 -3.47
CA SER A 71 -17.20 -3.33 -2.63
C SER A 71 -16.85 -4.15 -1.40
N ILE A 72 -15.58 -4.14 -1.03
CA ILE A 72 -15.09 -4.70 0.22
C ILE A 72 -14.72 -3.53 1.13
N SER A 73 -15.09 -3.62 2.39
CA SER A 73 -14.78 -2.58 3.38
C SER A 73 -14.10 -3.19 4.60
N ALA A 74 -13.13 -2.49 5.14
CA ALA A 74 -12.44 -2.89 6.35
C ALA A 74 -11.86 -1.67 7.08
N THR A 75 -11.66 -1.82 8.38
CA THR A 75 -10.77 -0.93 9.14
C THR A 75 -9.39 -1.55 9.15
N LEU A 76 -8.43 -0.88 8.51
CA LEU A 76 -7.05 -1.31 8.40
C LEU A 76 -6.20 -0.66 9.48
N ARG A 77 -5.33 -1.47 10.10
CA ARG A 77 -4.25 -0.96 10.95
C ARG A 77 -3.07 -0.53 10.12
N ILE A 78 -2.40 0.51 10.59
CA ILE A 78 -1.18 1.06 10.02
C ILE A 78 -0.10 0.90 11.08
N ASP A 79 0.92 0.12 10.75
CA ASP A 79 1.97 -0.26 11.70
C ASP A 79 3.30 0.35 11.27
N ASP A 80 4.04 0.86 12.25
CA ASP A 80 5.44 1.27 12.08
C ASP A 80 6.34 0.04 12.09
N ALA A 81 7.30 0.00 11.17
CA ALA A 81 8.28 -1.07 11.10
C ALA A 81 9.52 -0.73 11.95
N VAL A 82 10.14 -1.77 12.50
CA VAL A 82 11.42 -1.61 13.20
C VAL A 82 12.50 -1.34 12.16
N VAL A 83 13.08 -0.14 12.20
CA VAL A 83 14.17 0.29 11.31
C VAL A 83 15.50 0.29 12.05
N VAL A 84 16.57 0.03 11.32
CA VAL A 84 17.94 0.17 11.82
C VAL A 84 18.36 1.62 11.60
N SER A 85 18.87 2.27 12.65
CA SER A 85 19.40 3.64 12.56
C SER A 85 20.49 3.72 11.49
N ASP A 86 20.40 4.71 10.61
CA ASP A 86 21.53 5.12 9.78
C ASP A 86 22.69 5.44 10.73
N GLN A 87 23.74 4.64 10.68
CA GLN A 87 25.02 5.08 11.22
C GLN A 87 25.42 6.25 10.33
N GLU A 88 25.47 7.46 10.86
CA GLU A 88 25.91 8.65 10.14
C GLU A 88 27.13 8.29 9.29
N SER A 89 26.99 8.44 7.97
CA SER A 89 28.11 8.45 7.05
C SER A 89 29.09 9.52 7.52
N ALA A 90 30.14 9.10 8.22
CA ALA A 90 31.25 9.96 8.56
C ALA A 90 32.04 10.25 7.27
N ALA A 91 31.77 11.39 6.64
CA ALA A 91 32.70 12.12 5.77
C ALA A 91 32.22 13.56 5.54
#